data_AF-A0A218WTW1-F1
#
_entry.id   AF-A0A218WTW1-F1
#
_cell.length_a   1.000
_cell.length_b   1.000
_cell.length_c   1.000
_cell.angle_alpha   90.00
_cell.angle_beta   90.00
_cell.angle_gamma   90.00
#
_symmetry.space_group_name_H-M   'P 1'
#
loop_
_entity.id
_entity.type
_entity.pdbx_description
1 polymer ?
#
loop_
_entity_poly.entity_id
_entity_poly.type
_entity_poly.pdbx_seq_one_letter_code
_entity_poly.pdbx_strand_id
1 'polypeptide(L)'
;MYEWERHGTCSDAVLKEHDYFEAGVDLKDRFSLRDILSGGGIVADGSSYNVEQIWDAINHMTRYKSWIECNTNKSGNSQFYQVCMCVDKSGHNFIDCPVFPKGALSVSSSLPSRTS
;
A
#
# COMPACT_ATOMS: atom_id res chain seq x y z
N MET A 1 -10.75 -17.56 -2.11
CA MET A 1 -11.06 -17.38 -3.54
C MET A 1 -11.73 -16.04 -3.87
N TYR A 2 -12.14 -15.21 -2.90
CA TYR A 2 -12.83 -13.93 -3.16
C TYR A 2 -12.05 -12.93 -4.03
N GLU A 3 -10.77 -12.66 -3.71
CA GLU A 3 -9.95 -11.71 -4.48
C GLU A 3 -9.69 -12.20 -5.92
N TRP A 4 -9.55 -13.51 -6.12
CA TRP A 4 -9.44 -14.08 -7.46
C TRP A 4 -10.73 -13.87 -8.26
N GLU A 5 -11.87 -14.29 -7.72
CA GLU A 5 -13.17 -14.17 -8.40
C GLU A 5 -13.50 -12.71 -8.75
N ARG A 6 -13.22 -11.77 -7.84
CA ARG A 6 -13.57 -10.36 -7.98
C ARG A 6 -12.57 -9.54 -8.79
N HIS A 7 -11.28 -9.86 -8.72
CA HIS A 7 -10.21 -9.04 -9.30
C HIS A 7 -9.26 -9.84 -10.18
N GLY A 8 -8.82 -11.02 -9.74
CA GLY A 8 -7.86 -11.83 -10.48
C GLY A 8 -8.36 -12.34 -11.84
N THR A 9 -9.64 -12.72 -11.95
CA THR A 9 -10.25 -13.17 -13.22
C THR A 9 -10.16 -12.12 -14.34
N CYS A 10 -10.13 -10.83 -14.01
CA CYS A 10 -9.91 -9.75 -14.98
C CYS A 10 -8.49 -9.71 -15.57
N SER A 11 -7.55 -10.44 -14.97
CA SER A 11 -6.15 -10.57 -15.42
C SER A 11 -5.83 -11.93 -16.04
N ASP A 12 -6.79 -12.85 -16.15
CA ASP A 12 -6.58 -14.25 -16.56
C ASP A 12 -5.99 -14.42 -17.98
N ALA A 13 -6.02 -13.36 -18.79
CA ALA A 13 -5.33 -13.33 -20.08
C ALA A 13 -3.78 -13.29 -19.95
N VAL A 14 -3.25 -12.89 -18.79
CA VAL A 14 -1.82 -12.70 -18.51
C VAL A 14 -1.38 -13.48 -17.27
N LEU A 15 -2.15 -13.42 -16.18
CA LEU A 15 -1.85 -14.05 -14.90
C LEU A 15 -2.93 -15.08 -14.57
N LYS A 16 -2.55 -16.36 -14.57
CA LYS A 16 -3.42 -17.43 -14.06
C LYS A 16 -3.53 -17.33 -12.55
N GLU A 17 -4.48 -18.04 -11.95
CA GLU A 17 -4.78 -17.91 -10.52
C GLU A 17 -3.54 -18.01 -9.63
N HIS A 18 -2.68 -19.01 -9.88
CA HIS A 18 -1.42 -19.17 -9.15
C HIS A 18 -0.51 -17.94 -9.32
N ASP A 19 -0.24 -17.54 -10.56
CA ASP A 19 0.65 -16.43 -10.89
C ASP A 19 0.13 -15.08 -10.35
N TYR A 20 -1.19 -14.90 -10.29
CA TYR A 20 -1.83 -13.72 -9.70
C TYR A 20 -1.48 -13.58 -8.21
N PHE A 21 -1.58 -14.68 -7.45
CA PHE A 21 -1.22 -14.67 -6.03
C PHE A 21 0.29 -14.61 -5.82
N GLU A 22 1.07 -15.32 -6.63
CA GLU A 22 2.54 -15.31 -6.57
C GLU A 22 3.08 -13.89 -6.82
N ALA A 23 2.61 -13.19 -7.87
CA ALA A 23 3.00 -11.81 -8.14
C ALA A 23 2.70 -10.88 -6.96
N GLY A 24 1.54 -11.05 -6.30
CA GLY A 24 1.19 -10.28 -5.11
C GLY A 24 2.11 -10.53 -3.91
N VAL A 25 2.48 -11.79 -3.67
CA VAL A 25 3.43 -12.18 -2.61
C VAL A 25 4.83 -11.64 -2.92
N ASP A 26 5.30 -11.80 -4.15
CA ASP A 26 6.62 -11.31 -4.60
C ASP A 26 6.75 -9.79 -4.47
N LEU A 27 5.72 -9.03 -4.84
CA LEU A 27 5.70 -7.59 -4.63
C LEU A 27 5.80 -7.22 -3.15
N LYS A 28 5.00 -7.88 -2.30
CA LYS A 28 5.02 -7.65 -0.85
C LYS A 28 6.40 -7.94 -0.25
N ASP A 29 7.05 -9.01 -0.68
CA ASP A 29 8.31 -9.45 -0.08
C ASP A 29 9.50 -8.63 -0.56
N ARG A 30 9.54 -8.26 -1.85
CA ARG A 30 10.57 -7.35 -2.37
C ARG A 30 10.41 -5.91 -1.84
N PHE A 31 9.17 -5.49 -1.57
CA PHE A 31 8.84 -4.15 -1.10
C PHE A 31 8.02 -4.19 0.19
N SER A 32 8.62 -4.79 1.21
CA SER A 32 8.05 -4.86 2.55
C SER A 32 7.79 -3.44 3.07
N LEU A 33 6.52 -3.00 3.02
CA LEU A 33 6.10 -1.69 3.52
C LEU A 33 6.53 -1.48 4.97
N ARG A 34 6.51 -2.53 5.78
CA ARG A 34 6.98 -2.45 7.17
C ARG A 34 8.46 -2.08 7.25
N ASP A 35 9.29 -2.72 6.45
CA ASP A 35 10.74 -2.51 6.51
C ASP A 35 11.13 -1.17 5.88
N ILE A 36 10.43 -0.76 4.81
CA ILE A 36 10.55 0.58 4.22
C ILE A 36 10.19 1.67 5.24
N LEU A 37 9.03 1.57 5.89
CA LEU A 37 8.56 2.57 6.85
C LEU A 37 9.45 2.62 8.09
N SER A 38 9.82 1.46 8.65
CA SER A 38 10.72 1.41 9.82
C SER A 38 12.12 1.93 9.51
N GLY A 39 12.64 1.70 8.29
CA GLY A 39 13.89 2.31 7.82
C GLY A 39 13.83 3.85 7.74
N GLY A 40 12.63 4.42 7.55
CA GLY A 40 12.34 5.84 7.64
C GLY A 40 11.98 6.35 9.05
N GLY A 41 12.08 5.49 10.09
CA GLY A 41 11.72 5.84 11.47
C GLY A 41 10.21 5.85 11.76
N ILE A 42 9.39 5.30 10.86
CA ILE A 42 7.94 5.20 10.99
C ILE A 42 7.60 3.79 11.49
N VAL A 43 7.15 3.68 12.74
CA VAL A 43 6.89 2.41 13.41
C VAL A 43 5.47 2.34 13.95
N ALA A 44 4.91 1.12 13.96
CA ALA A 44 3.54 0.87 14.42
C ALA A 44 3.47 0.82 15.95
N ASP A 45 3.60 1.98 16.59
CA ASP A 45 3.58 2.15 18.05
C ASP A 45 2.39 3.00 18.55
N GLY A 46 1.49 3.42 17.65
CA GLY A 46 0.36 4.30 17.95
C GLY A 46 0.66 5.79 17.72
N SER A 47 1.90 6.15 17.36
CA SER A 47 2.28 7.53 17.04
C SER A 47 1.61 8.04 15.77
N SER A 48 1.53 9.36 15.67
CA SER A 48 1.04 10.06 14.48
C SER A 48 2.21 10.52 13.62
N TYR A 49 2.07 10.30 12.31
CA TYR A 49 3.04 10.70 11.30
C TYR A 49 2.37 11.62 10.27
N ASN A 50 3.13 12.54 9.70
CA ASN A 50 2.66 13.29 8.53
C ASN A 50 2.56 12.31 7.35
N VAL A 51 1.45 12.39 6.60
CA VAL A 51 1.24 11.53 5.42
C VAL A 51 2.35 11.75 4.38
N GLU A 52 2.91 12.96 4.30
CA GLU A 52 4.06 13.27 3.45
C GLU A 52 5.31 12.46 3.83
N GLN A 53 5.57 12.22 5.13
CA GLN A 53 6.70 11.40 5.57
C GLN A 53 6.54 9.93 5.16
N ILE A 54 5.32 9.39 5.29
CA ILE A 54 4.98 8.04 4.84
C ILE A 54 5.16 7.94 3.32
N TRP A 55 4.68 8.96 2.60
CA TRP A 55 4.80 9.05 1.15
C TRP A 55 6.26 9.10 0.70
N ASP A 56 7.09 9.94 1.31
CA ASP A 56 8.50 10.09 1.01
C ASP A 56 9.27 8.80 1.25
N ALA A 57 9.03 8.11 2.38
CA ALA A 57 9.68 6.85 2.69
C ALA A 57 9.39 5.77 1.62
N ILE A 58 8.13 5.67 1.20
CA ILE A 58 7.70 4.72 0.15
C ILE A 58 8.31 5.13 -1.19
N ASN A 59 8.18 6.39 -1.60
CA ASN A 59 8.65 6.88 -2.89
C ASN A 59 10.19 6.81 -3.00
N HIS A 60 10.93 7.02 -1.92
CA HIS A 60 12.38 6.89 -1.90
C HIS A 60 12.84 5.47 -2.29
N MET A 61 12.14 4.46 -1.75
CA MET A 61 12.48 3.05 -1.95
C MET A 61 11.93 2.48 -3.26
N THR A 62 10.73 2.87 -3.65
CA THR A 62 10.05 2.31 -4.84
C THR A 62 10.34 3.12 -6.10
N ARG A 63 10.68 4.41 -5.97
CA ARG A 63 10.77 5.42 -7.06
C ARG A 63 9.44 5.79 -7.70
N TYR A 64 8.32 5.32 -7.15
CA TYR A 64 6.98 5.58 -7.69
C TYR A 64 6.07 6.21 -6.65
N LYS A 65 5.22 7.13 -7.13
CA LYS A 65 4.24 7.81 -6.29
C LYS A 65 3.16 6.83 -5.83
N SER A 66 3.04 6.61 -4.52
CA SER A 66 1.96 5.83 -3.93
C SER A 66 0.75 6.70 -3.55
N TRP A 67 -0.43 6.10 -3.52
CA TRP A 67 -1.62 6.66 -2.89
C TRP A 67 -1.74 6.14 -1.47
N ILE A 68 -1.89 7.03 -0.49
CA ILE A 68 -2.07 6.68 0.91
C ILE A 68 -3.51 6.97 1.30
N GLU A 69 -4.21 5.92 1.73
CA GLU A 69 -5.55 6.02 2.26
C GLU A 69 -5.51 5.98 3.79
N CYS A 70 -6.19 6.94 4.39
CA CYS A 70 -6.45 6.98 5.83
C CYS A 70 -7.94 6.72 6.07
N ASN A 71 -8.26 6.02 7.15
CA ASN A 71 -9.63 5.90 7.64
C ASN A 71 -9.77 6.51 9.03
N THR A 72 -11.00 6.55 9.55
CA THR A 72 -11.29 7.10 10.87
C THR A 72 -11.49 5.96 11.86
N ASN A 73 -10.74 5.98 12.96
CA ASN A 73 -10.87 5.00 14.02
C ASN A 73 -12.09 5.26 14.92
N LYS A 74 -12.37 4.36 15.88
CA LYS A 74 -13.54 4.48 16.78
C LYS A 74 -13.54 5.75 17.64
N SER A 75 -12.37 6.35 17.86
CA SER A 75 -12.20 7.60 18.62
C SER A 75 -12.32 8.86 17.75
N GLY A 76 -12.61 8.70 16.45
CA GLY A 76 -12.72 9.82 15.52
C GLY A 76 -11.38 10.30 14.95
N ASN A 77 -10.27 9.64 15.26
CA ASN A 77 -8.95 10.03 14.79
C ASN A 77 -8.64 9.41 13.43
N SER A 78 -8.00 10.18 12.55
CA SER A 78 -7.48 9.65 11.29
C SER A 78 -6.31 8.68 11.57
N GLN A 79 -6.34 7.52 10.92
CA GLN A 79 -5.29 6.53 11.00
C GLN A 79 -4.91 6.01 9.61
N PHE A 80 -3.65 5.64 9.46
CA PHE A 80 -3.12 5.01 8.26
C PHE A 80 -3.83 3.68 8.03
N TYR A 81 -4.36 3.48 6.83
CA TYR A 81 -5.16 2.31 6.50
C TYR A 81 -4.56 1.47 5.38
N GLN A 82 -4.32 2.08 4.21
CA GLN A 82 -3.86 1.35 3.03
C GLN A 82 -2.88 2.17 2.19
N VAL A 83 -1.98 1.48 1.51
CA VAL A 83 -1.14 2.02 0.43
C VAL A 83 -1.59 1.37 -0.86
N CYS A 84 -1.86 2.18 -1.87
CA CYS A 84 -2.13 1.71 -3.21
C CYS A 84 -0.98 2.13 -4.14
N MET A 85 -0.49 1.17 -4.91
CA MET A 85 0.58 1.34 -5.89
C MET A 85 0.16 0.67 -7.20
N CYS A 86 0.61 1.23 -8.32
CA CYS A 86 0.32 0.68 -9.63
C CYS A 86 1.44 -0.23 -10.11
N VAL A 87 1.05 -1.30 -10.78
CA VAL A 87 1.94 -2.29 -11.38
C VAL A 87 1.65 -2.40 -12.86
N ASP A 88 2.66 -2.80 -13.64
CA ASP A 88 2.47 -3.11 -15.05
C ASP A 88 1.51 -4.30 -15.24
N LYS A 89 1.12 -4.57 -16.49
CA LYS A 89 0.17 -5.65 -16.82
C LYS A 89 0.70 -7.05 -16.50
N SER A 90 2.02 -7.21 -16.33
CA SER A 90 2.61 -8.47 -15.89
C SER A 90 2.51 -8.68 -14.38
N GLY A 91 2.15 -7.63 -13.62
CA GLY A 91 2.02 -7.68 -12.17
C GLY A 91 3.35 -7.64 -11.42
N HIS A 92 4.48 -7.44 -12.10
CA HIS A 92 5.81 -7.60 -11.47
C HIS A 92 6.56 -6.31 -11.22
N ASN A 93 6.29 -5.22 -11.95
CA ASN A 93 7.05 -3.98 -11.79
C ASN A 93 6.11 -2.84 -11.43
N PHE A 94 6.53 -2.01 -10.48
CA PHE A 94 5.85 -0.77 -10.21
C PHE A 94 5.96 0.18 -11.40
N ILE A 95 4.90 0.98 -11.59
CA ILE A 95 4.82 2.02 -12.61
C ILE A 95 4.17 3.26 -11.99
N ASP A 96 4.31 4.40 -12.66
CA ASP A 96 3.51 5.57 -12.32
C ASP A 96 2.03 5.28 -12.50
N CYS A 97 1.24 5.62 -11.48
CA CYS A 97 -0.20 5.45 -11.56
C CYS A 97 -0.79 6.42 -12.59
N PRO A 98 -1.49 5.92 -13.63
CA PRO A 98 -2.10 6.78 -14.64
C PRO A 98 -3.24 7.62 -14.06
N VAL A 99 -3.91 7.09 -13.04
CA VAL A 99 -4.99 7.76 -12.31
C VAL A 99 -4.89 7.36 -10.85
N PHE A 100 -4.97 8.34 -9.94
CA PHE A 100 -5.13 8.06 -8.52
C PHE A 100 -6.61 8.03 -8.12
N PRO A 101 -7.01 7.15 -7.20
CA PRO A 101 -8.35 7.18 -6.62
C PRO A 101 -8.68 8.57 -6.05
N LYS A 102 -9.95 8.99 -6.14
CA LYS A 102 -10.40 10.22 -5.48
C LYS A 102 -10.64 9.91 -3.99
N GLY A 103 -9.92 10.58 -3.09
CA GLY A 103 -10.11 10.46 -1.65
C GLY A 103 -9.48 11.64 -0.89
N ALA A 104 -9.90 11.82 0.36
CA ALA A 104 -9.39 12.90 1.22
C ALA A 104 -7.94 12.60 1.63
N LEU A 105 -7.03 13.49 1.23
CA LEU A 105 -5.67 13.50 1.77
C LEU A 105 -5.77 14.00 3.22
N SER A 106 -5.50 13.13 4.19
CA SER A 106 -5.25 13.58 5.56
C SER A 106 -3.86 14.20 5.64
N VAL A 107 -3.70 15.28 6.41
CA VAL A 107 -2.38 15.89 6.65
C VAL A 107 -1.55 15.04 7.60
N SER A 108 -2.20 14.36 8.55
CA SER A 108 -1.55 13.48 9.52
C SER A 108 -2.39 12.24 9.78
N SER A 109 -1.72 11.15 10.10
CA SER A 109 -2.37 9.86 10.35
C SER A 109 -1.66 9.11 11.46
N SER A 110 -2.43 8.60 12.41
CA SER A 110 -1.92 7.68 13.42
C SER A 110 -1.59 6.34 12.78
N LEU A 111 -0.45 5.74 13.11
CA LEU A 111 -0.12 4.37 12.70
C LEU A 111 -0.47 3.43 13.86
N PRO A 112 -1.56 2.66 13.76
CA PRO A 112 -2.04 1.85 14.89
C PRO A 112 -0.98 0.84 15.32
N SER A 113 -0.84 0.63 16.63
CA SER A 113 0.06 -0.39 17.15
C SER A 113 -0.42 -1.79 16.77
N ARG A 114 0.52 -2.67 16.46
CA ARG A 114 0.21 -4.06 16.16
C ARG A 114 -0.07 -4.78 17.49
N THR A 115 -1.35 -4.93 17.84
CA THR A 115 -1.74 -5.81 18.95
C THR A 115 -1.28 -7.23 18.62
N SER A 116 -0.48 -7.82 19.52
CA SER A 116 -0.01 -9.21 19.41
C SER A 116 -1.15 -10.22 19.52
#